data_AF-A0A9W2Z0U6-F1
#
_entry.id   AF-A0A9W2Z0U6-F1
#
_cell.length_a   1.000
_cell.length_b   1.000
_cell.length_c   1.000
_cell.angle_alpha   90.00
_cell.angle_beta   90.00
_cell.angle_gamma   90.00
#
_symmetry.space_group_name_H-M   'P 1'
#
loop_
_entity.id
_entity.type
_entity.pdbx_description
1 polymer ?
#
loop_
_entity_poly.entity_id
_entity_poly.type
_entity_poly.pdbx_seq_one_letter_code
_entity_poly.pdbx_strand_id
1 'polypeptide(L)'
;MIWVALTTLAYLLSLTYSAPVGSCTVNNYTFDNGATYSVPEFYGCLQYKCVDGVPVLTKEGCYANSACQDVNSQWVVNCRTWSCYKTTQDNVSSYGTTLVSSLCSDASGQCHAQSDTFSREINGKIYTKCNCKIDAAQTISYVCSG
;
A
#
# COMPACT_ATOMS: atom_id res chain seq x y z
N MET A 1 63.37 17.27 34.71
CA MET A 1 62.26 18.23 34.54
C MET A 1 61.13 17.49 33.85
N ILE A 2 60.05 17.23 34.59
CA ILE A 2 58.94 16.35 34.19
C ILE A 2 57.82 17.24 33.64
N TRP A 3 57.41 17.03 32.39
CA TRP A 3 56.25 17.68 31.80
C TRP A 3 55.03 16.76 31.97
N VAL A 4 54.07 17.21 32.78
CA VAL A 4 52.78 16.55 32.97
C VAL A 4 51.83 17.07 31.88
N ALA A 5 51.47 16.19 30.94
CA ALA A 5 50.42 16.48 29.96
C ALA A 5 49.06 16.33 30.65
N LEU A 6 48.39 17.45 30.91
CA LEU A 6 47.00 17.48 31.37
C LEU A 6 46.08 17.06 30.21
N THR A 7 45.39 15.93 30.39
CA THR A 7 44.30 15.47 29.54
C THR A 7 43.03 16.29 29.82
N THR A 8 42.58 17.09 28.85
CA THR A 8 41.28 17.75 28.91
C THR A 8 40.17 16.73 28.63
N LEU A 9 39.40 16.38 29.67
CA LEU A 9 38.13 15.69 29.55
C LEU A 9 37.13 16.56 28.75
N ALA A 10 36.80 16.14 27.53
CA ALA A 10 35.64 16.64 26.82
C ALA A 10 34.38 16.00 27.44
N TYR A 11 33.71 16.74 28.31
CA TYR A 11 32.38 16.37 28.81
C TYR A 11 31.38 16.38 27.65
N LEU A 12 30.88 15.20 27.29
CA LEU A 12 29.72 15.03 26.44
C LEU A 12 28.49 15.51 27.21
N LEU A 13 28.10 16.77 27.00
CA LEU A 13 26.77 17.26 27.36
C LEU A 13 25.76 16.60 26.42
N SER A 14 25.26 15.42 26.81
CA SER A 14 24.03 14.86 26.26
C SER A 14 22.87 15.76 26.70
N LEU A 15 22.57 16.78 25.89
CA LEU A 15 21.31 17.52 25.97
C LEU A 15 20.18 16.50 25.81
N THR A 16 19.53 16.18 26.93
CA THR A 16 18.28 15.42 26.93
C THR A 16 17.20 16.33 26.36
N TYR A 17 17.08 16.36 25.03
CA TYR A 17 15.98 17.01 24.34
C TYR A 17 14.68 16.32 24.80
N SER A 18 13.96 16.97 25.71
CA SER A 18 12.65 16.50 26.16
C SER A 18 11.63 16.97 25.14
N ALA A 19 10.85 16.03 24.60
CA ALA A 19 9.81 16.36 23.65
C ALA A 19 8.77 17.33 24.26
N PRO A 20 8.22 18.27 23.48
CA PRO A 20 7.19 19.19 23.97
C PRO A 20 5.98 18.46 24.57
N VAL A 21 5.32 19.05 25.57
CA VAL A 21 4.13 18.46 26.20
C VAL A 21 3.05 18.19 25.14
N GLY A 22 2.52 16.96 25.13
CA GLY A 22 1.50 16.53 24.17
C GLY A 22 2.02 16.16 22.77
N SER A 23 3.34 16.05 22.58
CA SER A 23 3.92 15.51 21.36
C SER A 23 3.72 14.00 21.23
N CYS A 24 3.61 13.50 20.00
CA CYS A 24 3.54 12.07 19.71
C CYS A 24 4.92 11.55 19.30
N THR A 25 5.34 10.43 19.89
CA THR A 25 6.57 9.73 19.49
C THR A 25 6.24 8.46 18.73
N VAL A 26 6.56 8.41 17.45
CA VAL A 26 6.31 7.25 16.57
C VAL A 26 7.58 6.92 15.79
N ASN A 27 8.07 5.68 15.88
CA ASN A 27 9.26 5.19 15.17
C ASN A 27 10.50 6.11 15.32
N ASN A 28 10.75 6.61 16.53
CA ASN A 28 11.82 7.57 16.86
C ASN A 28 11.66 8.99 16.29
N TYR A 29 10.54 9.28 15.64
CA TYR A 29 10.17 10.64 15.25
C TYR A 29 9.26 11.26 16.30
N THR A 30 9.48 12.55 16.59
CA THR A 30 8.62 13.35 17.47
C THR A 30 7.81 14.30 16.63
N PHE A 31 6.50 14.30 16.80
CA PHE A 31 5.56 15.18 16.13
C PHE A 31 4.88 16.08 17.15
N ASP A 32 4.83 17.38 16.87
CA ASP A 32 4.16 18.34 17.74
C ASP A 32 2.66 18.05 17.87
N ASN A 33 2.07 18.47 19.00
CA ASN A 33 0.63 18.37 19.18
C ASN A 33 -0.11 19.11 18.05
N GLY A 34 -1.11 18.44 17.45
CA GLY A 34 -1.87 18.94 16.30
C GLY A 34 -1.24 18.66 14.93
N ALA A 35 0.01 18.20 14.85
CA ALA A 35 0.67 17.91 13.59
C ALA A 35 0.04 16.70 12.89
N THR A 36 -0.10 16.78 11.57
CA THR A 36 -0.46 15.65 10.71
C THR A 36 0.79 15.10 10.03
N TYR A 37 0.97 13.79 10.06
CA TYR A 37 2.13 13.13 9.46
C TYR A 37 1.74 11.80 8.80
N SER A 38 2.55 11.41 7.81
CA SER A 38 2.42 10.13 7.11
C SER A 38 3.47 9.15 7.61
N VAL A 39 3.12 7.87 7.63
CA VAL A 39 4.03 6.78 8.05
C VAL A 39 4.73 6.20 6.80
N PRO A 40 6.07 6.29 6.68
CA PRO A 40 6.81 5.84 5.49
C PRO A 40 6.63 4.35 5.18
N GLU A 41 6.51 3.51 6.21
CA GLU A 41 6.35 2.05 6.11
C GLU A 41 5.11 1.64 5.29
N PHE A 42 4.15 2.54 5.11
CA PHE A 42 2.93 2.33 4.33
C PHE A 42 2.87 3.19 3.07
N TYR A 43 4.04 3.58 2.52
CA TYR A 43 4.16 4.46 1.35
C TYR A 43 3.36 5.77 1.49
N GLY A 44 3.17 6.21 2.73
CA GLY A 44 2.41 7.41 3.07
C GLY A 44 0.87 7.30 2.94
N CYS A 45 0.32 6.09 2.76
CA CYS A 45 -1.13 5.89 2.69
C CYS A 45 -1.83 5.85 4.05
N LEU A 46 -1.07 5.84 5.15
CA LEU A 46 -1.59 6.09 6.48
C LEU A 46 -1.19 7.49 6.94
N GLN A 47 -2.17 8.27 7.39
CA GLN A 47 -1.95 9.58 8.00
C GLN A 47 -2.50 9.61 9.42
N TYR A 48 -1.71 10.17 10.32
CA TYR A 48 -2.07 10.36 11.71
C TYR A 48 -2.04 11.84 12.04
N LYS A 49 -2.89 12.25 12.98
CA LYS A 49 -2.84 13.54 13.65
C LYS A 49 -2.46 13.31 15.09
N CYS A 50 -1.44 14.00 15.57
CA CYS A 50 -1.12 14.00 16.99
C CYS A 50 -2.15 14.81 17.77
N VAL A 51 -2.78 14.23 18.79
CA VAL A 51 -3.74 14.92 19.66
C VAL A 51 -3.37 14.58 21.11
N ASP A 52 -2.81 15.55 21.82
CA ASP A 52 -2.43 15.45 23.24
C ASP A 52 -1.57 14.22 23.56
N GLY A 53 -0.56 13.97 22.73
CA GLY A 53 0.35 12.83 22.85
C GLY A 53 -0.19 11.51 22.29
N VAL A 54 -1.42 11.50 21.76
CA VAL A 54 -2.06 10.32 21.18
C VAL A 54 -2.09 10.44 19.65
N PRO A 55 -1.52 9.47 18.91
CA PRO A 55 -1.63 9.43 17.46
C PRO A 55 -3.03 8.97 17.05
N VAL A 56 -3.80 9.85 16.42
CA VAL A 56 -5.15 9.58 15.92
C VAL A 56 -5.09 9.33 14.41
N LEU A 57 -5.52 8.15 13.96
CA LEU A 57 -5.61 7.83 12.54
C LEU A 57 -6.64 8.75 11.85
N THR A 58 -6.21 9.48 10.82
CA THR A 58 -7.04 10.43 10.07
C THR A 58 -7.26 10.00 8.63
N LYS A 59 -6.34 9.22 8.08
CA LYS A 59 -6.47 8.60 6.75
C LYS A 59 -5.86 7.22 6.78
N GLU A 60 -6.56 6.27 6.16
CA GLU A 60 -6.09 4.91 5.97
C GLU A 60 -6.32 4.44 4.54
N GLY A 61 -5.41 3.62 4.04
CA GLY A 61 -5.47 3.12 2.69
C GLY A 61 -4.32 2.18 2.33
N CYS A 62 -4.44 1.57 1.16
CA CYS A 62 -3.45 0.68 0.59
C CYS A 62 -2.70 1.40 -0.52
N TYR A 63 -1.40 1.19 -0.60
CA TYR A 63 -0.63 1.66 -1.75
C TYR A 63 -0.79 0.70 -2.93
N ALA A 64 -1.40 1.15 -4.02
CA ALA A 64 -1.64 0.37 -5.21
C ALA A 64 -1.67 1.24 -6.47
N ASN A 65 -1.09 0.75 -7.58
CA ASN A 65 -0.99 1.48 -8.85
C ASN A 65 -0.40 2.89 -8.68
N SER A 66 0.68 3.00 -7.90
CA SER A 66 1.37 4.26 -7.61
C SER A 66 0.52 5.33 -6.90
N ALA A 67 -0.59 4.93 -6.27
CA ALA A 67 -1.49 5.82 -5.56
C ALA A 67 -2.01 5.17 -4.27
N CYS A 68 -2.53 5.99 -3.35
CA CYS A 68 -3.25 5.49 -2.19
C CYS A 68 -4.71 5.24 -2.55
N GLN A 69 -5.17 4.02 -2.26
CA GLN A 69 -6.55 3.58 -2.39
C GLN A 69 -7.17 3.53 -1.00
N ASP A 70 -8.36 4.12 -0.83
CA ASP A 70 -9.04 4.10 0.46
C ASP A 70 -9.41 2.67 0.86
N VAL A 71 -9.47 2.39 2.16
CA VAL A 71 -9.90 1.07 2.67
C VAL A 71 -11.32 0.75 2.17
N ASN A 72 -11.53 -0.49 1.73
CA ASN A 72 -12.74 -1.01 1.08
C ASN A 72 -13.03 -0.43 -0.32
N SER A 73 -12.18 0.46 -0.85
CA SER A 73 -12.32 0.91 -2.24
C SER A 73 -11.97 -0.21 -3.21
N GLN A 74 -12.60 -0.18 -4.39
CA GLN A 74 -12.35 -1.11 -5.48
C GLN A 74 -11.95 -0.36 -6.75
N TRP A 75 -11.04 -0.93 -7.52
CA TRP A 75 -10.60 -0.37 -8.78
C TRP A 75 -10.32 -1.46 -9.81
N VAL A 76 -10.43 -1.10 -11.09
CA VAL A 76 -10.20 -2.03 -12.20
C VAL A 76 -8.90 -1.70 -12.90
N VAL A 77 -8.01 -2.68 -13.02
CA VAL A 77 -6.79 -2.60 -13.83
C VAL A 77 -6.61 -3.90 -14.60
N ASN A 78 -6.37 -3.82 -15.91
CA ASN A 78 -6.16 -4.99 -16.78
C ASN A 78 -7.27 -6.04 -16.64
N CYS A 79 -8.53 -5.60 -16.70
CA CYS A 79 -9.71 -6.46 -16.53
C CYS A 79 -9.78 -7.19 -15.18
N ARG A 80 -9.08 -6.70 -14.15
CA ARG A 80 -9.11 -7.25 -12.80
C ARG A 80 -9.59 -6.20 -11.82
N THR A 81 -10.58 -6.57 -11.03
CA THR A 81 -11.08 -5.75 -9.93
C THR A 81 -10.30 -6.09 -8.67
N TRP A 82 -9.61 -5.10 -8.13
CA TRP A 82 -8.88 -5.20 -6.88
C TRP A 82 -9.63 -4.45 -5.78
N SER A 83 -9.39 -4.84 -4.53
CA SER A 83 -9.89 -4.15 -3.35
C SER A 83 -8.77 -3.89 -2.37
N CYS A 84 -8.82 -2.72 -1.73
CA CYS A 84 -8.00 -2.42 -0.56
C CYS A 84 -8.70 -2.96 0.68
N TYR A 85 -8.03 -3.78 1.47
CA TYR A 85 -8.56 -4.34 2.69
C TYR A 85 -7.71 -3.96 3.90
N LYS A 86 -8.38 -4.01 5.06
CA LYS A 86 -7.78 -3.87 6.38
C LYS A 86 -8.09 -5.12 7.20
N THR A 87 -7.08 -5.70 7.84
CA THR A 87 -7.25 -6.73 8.86
C THR A 87 -6.74 -6.19 10.19
N THR A 88 -7.41 -6.51 11.29
CA THR A 88 -6.98 -6.11 12.64
C THR A 88 -6.85 -7.35 13.51
N GLN A 89 -5.65 -7.57 14.04
CA GLN A 89 -5.33 -8.67 14.95
C GLN A 89 -4.54 -8.12 16.13
N ASP A 90 -4.95 -8.42 17.36
CA ASP A 90 -4.28 -7.95 18.59
C ASP A 90 -4.05 -6.43 18.63
N ASN A 91 -5.05 -5.66 18.17
CA ASN A 91 -4.99 -4.20 17.99
C ASN A 91 -3.96 -3.69 16.98
N VAL A 92 -3.33 -4.58 16.22
CA VAL A 92 -2.44 -4.25 15.10
C VAL A 92 -3.24 -4.33 13.81
N SER A 93 -3.26 -3.24 13.05
CA SER A 93 -3.91 -3.19 11.74
C SER A 93 -2.90 -3.43 10.61
N SER A 94 -3.24 -4.33 9.70
CA SER A 94 -2.52 -4.60 8.47
C SER A 94 -3.38 -4.18 7.27
N TYR A 95 -2.72 -3.66 6.24
CA TYR A 95 -3.37 -3.14 5.04
C TYR A 95 -2.81 -3.86 3.82
N GLY A 96 -3.66 -4.17 2.85
CA GLY A 96 -3.22 -4.88 1.66
C GLY A 96 -4.23 -4.82 0.53
N THR A 97 -3.81 -5.29 -0.64
CA THR A 97 -4.69 -5.40 -1.80
C THR A 97 -5.05 -6.84 -2.05
N THR A 98 -6.30 -7.10 -2.41
CA THR A 98 -6.75 -8.44 -2.82
C THR A 98 -7.48 -8.38 -4.16
N LEU A 99 -7.37 -9.46 -4.94
CA LEU A 99 -8.10 -9.61 -6.18
C LEU A 99 -9.54 -10.04 -5.87
N VAL A 100 -10.51 -9.24 -6.28
CA VAL A 100 -11.94 -9.51 -6.07
C VAL A 100 -12.53 -10.32 -7.22
N SER A 101 -12.23 -9.89 -8.45
CA SER A 101 -12.75 -10.56 -9.65
C SER A 101 -11.85 -10.33 -10.85
N SER A 102 -11.91 -11.26 -11.79
CA SER A 102 -11.29 -11.15 -13.10
C SER A 102 -12.36 -11.12 -14.19
N LEU A 103 -12.07 -10.40 -15.27
CA LEU A 103 -12.74 -10.43 -16.56
C LEU A 103 -11.71 -10.79 -17.64
N CYS A 104 -12.19 -11.17 -18.81
CA CYS A 104 -11.33 -11.61 -19.90
C CYS A 104 -11.04 -10.48 -20.86
N SER A 105 -9.79 -10.37 -21.32
CA SER A 105 -9.41 -9.33 -22.27
C SER A 105 -9.51 -9.86 -23.70
N ASP A 106 -10.06 -9.06 -24.60
CA ASP A 106 -10.01 -9.32 -26.04
C ASP A 106 -8.74 -8.76 -26.70
N ALA A 107 -8.62 -8.87 -28.02
CA ALA A 107 -7.48 -8.38 -28.79
C ALA A 107 -7.31 -6.85 -28.75
N SER A 108 -8.38 -6.11 -28.44
CA SER A 108 -8.37 -4.64 -28.29
C SER A 108 -8.13 -4.19 -26.85
N GLY A 109 -8.06 -5.13 -25.90
CA GLY A 109 -7.95 -4.85 -24.47
C GLY A 109 -9.29 -4.58 -23.77
N GLN A 110 -10.43 -4.75 -24.46
CA GLN A 110 -11.74 -4.63 -23.84
C GLN A 110 -12.02 -5.85 -22.95
N CYS A 111 -12.71 -5.61 -21.83
CA CYS A 111 -13.03 -6.62 -20.83
C CYS A 111 -14.40 -7.26 -21.09
N HIS A 112 -14.45 -8.57 -20.99
CA HIS A 112 -15.63 -9.41 -21.25
C HIS A 112 -15.88 -10.37 -20.09
N ALA A 113 -17.14 -10.76 -19.89
CA ALA A 113 -17.51 -11.75 -18.90
C ALA A 113 -17.02 -13.15 -19.32
N GLN A 114 -17.03 -14.10 -18.38
CA GLN A 114 -16.80 -15.49 -18.74
C GLN A 114 -17.86 -15.96 -19.75
N SER A 115 -17.49 -16.89 -20.62
CA SER A 115 -18.36 -17.43 -21.68
C SER A 115 -18.76 -16.46 -22.80
N ASP A 116 -18.42 -15.18 -22.73
CA ASP A 116 -18.53 -14.27 -23.87
C ASP A 116 -17.64 -14.75 -25.03
N THR A 117 -18.04 -14.45 -26.27
CA THR A 117 -17.27 -14.77 -27.48
C THR A 117 -16.69 -13.48 -28.06
N PHE A 118 -15.36 -13.40 -28.11
CA PHE A 118 -14.64 -12.21 -28.57
C PHE A 118 -13.36 -12.59 -29.33
N SER A 119 -12.69 -11.61 -29.94
CA SER A 119 -11.41 -11.83 -30.61
C SER A 119 -10.24 -11.81 -29.63
N ARG A 120 -9.20 -12.60 -29.85
CA ARG A 120 -7.99 -12.56 -29.02
C ARG A 120 -6.74 -12.79 -29.83
N GLU A 121 -5.69 -12.04 -29.51
CA GLU A 121 -4.37 -12.29 -30.05
C GLU A 121 -3.63 -13.31 -29.19
N ILE A 122 -3.16 -14.39 -29.81
CA ILE A 122 -2.31 -15.41 -29.16
C ILE A 122 -1.11 -15.63 -30.07
N ASN A 123 0.09 -15.34 -29.57
CA ASN A 123 1.36 -15.46 -30.29
C ASN A 123 1.34 -14.74 -31.66
N GLY A 124 0.78 -13.53 -31.73
CA GLY A 124 0.74 -12.72 -32.97
C GLY A 124 -0.38 -13.08 -33.95
N LYS A 125 -1.16 -14.14 -33.70
CA LYS A 125 -2.34 -14.49 -34.51
C LYS A 125 -3.61 -14.05 -33.81
N ILE A 126 -4.47 -13.34 -34.53
CA ILE A 126 -5.81 -12.98 -34.06
C ILE A 126 -6.78 -14.13 -34.34
N TYR A 127 -7.38 -14.66 -33.28
CA TYR A 127 -8.50 -15.59 -33.33
C TYR A 127 -9.78 -14.79 -33.13
N THR A 128 -10.78 -14.98 -34.00
CA THR A 128 -12.02 -14.18 -33.96
C THR A 128 -13.09 -14.75 -33.03
N LYS A 129 -12.92 -16.01 -32.60
CA LYS A 129 -13.87 -16.72 -31.74
C LYS A 129 -13.13 -17.37 -30.59
N CYS A 130 -12.99 -16.62 -29.51
CA CYS A 130 -12.45 -17.08 -28.25
C CYS A 130 -13.49 -16.97 -27.15
N ASN A 131 -13.51 -17.96 -26.28
CA ASN A 131 -14.16 -17.90 -24.98
C ASN A 131 -13.11 -18.04 -23.90
N CYS A 132 -13.41 -17.52 -22.72
CA CYS A 132 -12.56 -17.71 -21.56
C CYS A 132 -13.30 -18.42 -20.42
N LYS A 133 -12.51 -19.03 -19.53
CA LYS A 133 -12.95 -19.57 -18.25
C LYS A 133 -12.11 -19.00 -17.14
N ILE A 134 -12.74 -18.70 -16.02
CA ILE A 134 -12.12 -18.16 -14.81
C ILE A 134 -12.35 -19.16 -13.69
N ASP A 135 -11.29 -19.64 -13.07
CA ASP A 135 -11.40 -20.60 -11.96
C ASP A 135 -11.60 -19.90 -10.60
N ALA A 136 -11.74 -20.68 -9.54
CA ALA A 136 -11.90 -20.16 -8.18
C ALA A 136 -10.67 -19.37 -7.69
N ALA A 137 -9.48 -19.66 -8.24
CA ALA A 137 -8.25 -18.92 -7.97
C ALA A 137 -8.09 -17.68 -8.86
N GLN A 138 -9.12 -17.31 -9.64
CA GLN A 138 -9.12 -16.19 -10.58
C GLN A 138 -8.12 -16.33 -11.74
N THR A 139 -7.69 -17.56 -12.04
CA THR A 139 -6.86 -17.88 -13.21
C THR A 139 -7.71 -17.89 -14.47
N ILE A 140 -7.23 -17.23 -15.52
CA ILE A 140 -7.95 -17.14 -16.80
C ILE A 140 -7.34 -18.10 -17.81
N SER A 141 -8.18 -18.92 -18.42
CA SER A 141 -7.84 -19.77 -19.56
C SER A 141 -8.68 -19.40 -20.77
N TYR A 142 -8.11 -19.57 -21.98
CA TYR A 142 -8.77 -19.22 -23.24
C TYR A 142 -8.89 -20.45 -24.13
N VAL A 143 -10.05 -20.59 -24.78
CA VAL A 143 -10.31 -21.59 -25.81
C VAL A 143 -10.72 -20.82 -27.06
N CYS A 144 -9.94 -20.98 -28.12
CA CYS A 144 -10.11 -20.24 -29.37
C CYS A 144 -10.27 -21.20 -30.54
N SER A 145 -11.09 -20.80 -31.52
CA SER A 145 -11.24 -21.48 -32.79
C SER A 145 -11.03 -20.48 -33.94
N GLY A 146 -10.36 -20.92 -35.01
CA GLY A 146 -9.98 -20.06 -36.14
C GLY A 146 -8.60 -20.35 -36.69
#